data_AF-A0A3D3VRG8-F1
#
_entry.id   AF-A0A3D3VRG8-F1
#
_cell.length_a   1.000
_cell.length_b   1.000
_cell.length_c   1.000
_cell.angle_alpha   90.00
_cell.angle_beta   90.00
_cell.angle_gamma   90.00
#
_symmetry.space_group_name_H-M   'P 1'
#
loop_
_entity.id
_entity.type
_entity.pdbx_description
1 polymer ?
#
loop_
_entity_poly.entity_id
_entity_poly.type
_entity_poly.pdbx_seq_one_letter_code
_entity_poly.pdbx_strand_id
1 'polypeptide(L)'
;MKELCDSLRGEFDFVFVDSPAGIESGFRNAAAGADEALVVATPEVSSVRDADRIIGLLESFGKTSINLIVNRVRPEMVRSGKMLGVSDVMEILAIDLIGIVPEDDSVVVSTNKGEPLAMTDVSPAARAFEKIAGRIMGKDIPLRDIDDLEEKGFLVNFRKLFGRRGGRS
;
A
#
# COMPACT_ATOMS: atom_id res chain seq x y z
N MET A 1 -0.90 19.28 18.03
CA MET A 1 -0.48 18.83 16.68
C MET A 1 -0.84 19.84 15.62
N LYS A 2 -2.12 20.24 15.50
CA LYS A 2 -2.56 21.22 14.50
C LYS A 2 -1.70 22.48 14.44
N GLU A 3 -1.45 23.16 15.56
CA GLU A 3 -0.61 24.37 15.59
C GLU A 3 0.82 24.13 15.09
N LEU A 4 1.40 22.97 15.41
CA LEU A 4 2.73 22.58 14.95
C LEU A 4 2.73 22.35 13.42
N CYS A 5 1.78 21.57 12.91
CA CYS A 5 1.64 21.37 11.46
C CYS A 5 1.42 22.72 10.75
N ASP A 6 0.56 23.58 11.29
CA ASP A 6 0.27 24.91 10.74
C ASP A 6 1.52 25.81 10.72
N SER A 7 2.40 25.74 11.73
CA SER A 7 3.67 26.48 11.69
C SER A 7 4.65 25.95 10.64
N LEU A 8 4.64 24.65 10.35
CA LEU A 8 5.56 24.02 9.40
C LEU A 8 5.13 24.20 7.94
N ARG A 9 3.84 24.42 7.68
CA ARG A 9 3.29 24.64 6.32
C ARG A 9 3.97 25.78 5.55
N GLY A 10 4.48 26.80 6.26
CA GLY A 10 5.17 27.92 5.62
C GLY A 10 6.59 27.62 5.15
N GLU A 11 7.17 26.52 5.63
CA GLU A 11 8.59 26.17 5.42
C GLU A 11 8.77 24.89 4.58
N PHE A 12 7.76 24.02 4.53
CA PHE A 12 7.86 22.71 3.89
C PHE A 12 6.68 22.46 2.95
N ASP A 13 6.96 21.85 1.79
CA ASP A 13 5.93 21.42 0.84
C ASP A 13 5.11 20.23 1.38
N PHE A 14 5.76 19.34 2.15
CA PHE A 14 5.14 18.16 2.75
C PHE A 14 5.57 17.99 4.21
N VAL A 15 4.60 17.69 5.07
CA VAL A 15 4.83 17.33 6.47
C VAL A 15 4.24 15.95 6.72
N PHE A 16 5.09 14.94 6.85
CA PHE A 16 4.65 13.58 7.19
C PHE A 16 4.52 13.43 8.71
N VAL A 17 3.32 13.04 9.15
CA VAL A 17 3.04 12.75 10.56
C VAL A 17 2.85 11.24 10.71
N ASP A 18 3.83 10.57 11.29
CA ASP A 18 3.70 9.14 11.62
C ASP A 18 2.72 8.98 12.79
N SER A 19 1.68 8.20 12.56
CA SER A 19 0.56 8.03 13.48
C SER A 19 0.64 6.66 14.15
N PRO A 20 0.42 6.57 15.48
CA PRO A 20 0.38 5.27 16.13
C PRO A 20 -0.75 4.41 15.56
N ALA A 21 -0.53 3.10 15.52
CA ALA A 21 -1.56 2.14 15.14
C ALA A 21 -2.76 2.20 16.10
N GLY A 22 -3.96 1.94 15.57
CA GLY A 22 -5.19 1.88 16.36
C GLY A 22 -5.93 3.22 16.49
N ILE A 23 -6.88 3.28 17.42
CA ILE A 23 -7.90 4.35 17.52
C ILE A 23 -7.73 5.24 18.76
N GLU A 24 -6.53 5.19 19.35
CA GLU A 24 -6.23 5.81 20.64
C GLU A 24 -6.08 7.34 20.55
N SER A 25 -5.83 8.00 21.68
CA SER A 25 -5.69 9.46 21.76
C SER A 25 -4.56 10.00 20.86
N GLY A 26 -3.49 9.23 20.69
CA GLY A 26 -2.38 9.58 19.78
C GLY A 26 -2.81 9.70 18.32
N PHE A 27 -3.62 8.75 17.83
CA PHE A 27 -4.17 8.76 16.47
C PHE A 27 -5.04 10.01 16.23
N ARG A 28 -5.92 10.36 17.18
CA ARG A 28 -6.79 11.54 17.06
C ARG A 28 -5.99 12.84 16.96
N ASN A 29 -4.92 12.96 17.74
CA ASN A 29 -4.05 14.13 17.71
C ASN A 29 -3.30 14.24 16.37
N ALA A 30 -2.80 13.12 15.82
CA ALA A 30 -2.17 13.09 14.50
C ALA A 30 -3.17 13.49 13.40
N ALA A 31 -4.35 12.85 13.37
CA ALA A 31 -5.40 13.13 12.40
C ALA A 31 -5.89 14.59 12.46
N ALA A 32 -5.93 15.21 13.64
CA ALA A 32 -6.34 16.60 13.77
C ALA A 32 -5.42 17.59 13.02
N GLY A 33 -4.15 17.26 12.82
CA GLY A 33 -3.17 18.11 12.12
C GLY A 33 -2.99 17.80 10.63
N ALA A 34 -3.51 16.67 10.14
CA ALA A 34 -3.29 16.21 8.77
C ALA A 34 -4.33 16.76 7.79
N ASP A 35 -3.93 17.12 6.57
CA ASP A 35 -4.86 17.47 5.48
C ASP A 35 -5.34 16.23 4.71
N GLU A 36 -4.42 15.30 4.53
CA GLU A 36 -4.63 14.04 3.82
C GLU A 36 -4.22 12.87 4.74
N ALA A 37 -4.84 11.71 4.53
CA ALA A 37 -4.50 10.49 5.25
C ALA A 37 -4.04 9.40 4.27
N LEU A 38 -2.91 8.78 4.58
CA LEU A 38 -2.44 7.57 3.91
C LEU A 38 -2.72 6.37 4.80
N VAL A 39 -3.69 5.55 4.42
CA VAL A 39 -4.03 4.31 5.11
C VAL A 39 -3.17 3.19 4.54
N VAL A 40 -2.34 2.58 5.37
CA VAL A 40 -1.48 1.46 4.99
C VAL A 40 -2.09 0.16 5.53
N ALA A 41 -2.37 -0.78 4.64
CA ALA A 41 -2.95 -2.07 5.01
C ALA A 41 -2.20 -3.22 4.33
N THR A 42 -2.15 -4.38 4.98
CA THR A 42 -1.72 -5.63 4.33
C THR A 42 -2.92 -6.35 3.70
N PRO A 43 -2.72 -7.22 2.69
CA PRO A 43 -3.78 -8.02 2.08
C PRO A 43 -4.23 -9.21 2.97
N GLU A 44 -4.39 -8.94 4.27
CA GLU A 44 -4.88 -9.86 5.30
C GLU A 44 -6.22 -9.36 5.83
N VAL A 45 -7.17 -10.28 6.04
CA VAL A 45 -8.55 -9.96 6.45
C VAL A 45 -8.59 -9.10 7.73
N SER A 46 -7.71 -9.38 8.69
CA SER A 46 -7.59 -8.59 9.92
C SER A 46 -7.16 -7.15 9.64
N SER A 47 -6.09 -6.95 8.83
CA SER A 47 -5.60 -5.62 8.51
C SER A 47 -6.62 -4.80 7.72
N VAL A 48 -7.36 -5.43 6.81
CA VAL A 48 -8.41 -4.75 6.03
C VAL A 48 -9.57 -4.32 6.93
N ARG A 49 -10.04 -5.19 7.84
CA ARG A 49 -11.09 -4.83 8.80
C ARG A 49 -10.66 -3.67 9.72
N ASP A 50 -9.39 -3.63 10.10
CA ASP A 50 -8.86 -2.58 10.94
C ASP A 50 -8.77 -1.26 10.16
N ALA A 51 -8.32 -1.32 8.90
CA ALA A 51 -8.28 -0.17 8.00
C ALA A 51 -9.68 0.42 7.77
N ASP A 52 -10.70 -0.39 7.52
CA ASP A 52 -12.10 0.04 7.36
C ASP A 52 -12.59 0.87 8.56
N ARG A 53 -12.29 0.40 9.78
CA ARG A 53 -12.62 1.14 11.01
C ARG A 53 -11.87 2.47 11.12
N ILE A 54 -10.61 2.51 10.69
CA ILE A 54 -9.80 3.75 10.69
C ILE A 54 -10.33 4.75 9.66
N ILE A 55 -10.72 4.29 8.47
CA ILE A 55 -11.31 5.12 7.42
C ILE A 55 -12.58 5.79 7.94
N GLY A 56 -13.52 5.02 8.51
CA GLY A 56 -14.74 5.59 9.07
C GLY A 56 -14.48 6.62 10.19
N LEU A 57 -13.41 6.44 10.97
CA LEU A 57 -13.00 7.44 11.96
C LEU A 57 -12.42 8.71 11.33
N LEU A 58 -11.57 8.58 10.30
CA LEU A 58 -11.02 9.71 9.56
C LEU A 58 -12.15 10.52 8.89
N GLU A 59 -13.12 9.84 8.28
CA GLU A 59 -14.33 10.46 7.73
C GLU A 59 -15.14 11.19 8.80
N SER A 60 -15.30 10.59 9.99
CA SER A 60 -15.98 11.23 11.13
C SER A 60 -15.26 12.50 11.63
N PHE A 61 -13.95 12.61 11.37
CA PHE A 61 -13.15 13.81 11.64
C PHE A 61 -13.17 14.82 10.48
N GLY A 62 -13.96 14.56 9.44
CA GLY A 62 -14.10 15.41 8.27
C GLY A 62 -12.95 15.29 7.27
N LYS A 63 -12.17 14.20 7.32
CA LYS A 63 -11.13 13.94 6.31
C LYS A 63 -11.78 13.41 5.04
N THR A 64 -11.52 14.08 3.92
CA THR A 64 -12.06 13.72 2.61
C THR A 64 -11.00 13.17 1.66
N SER A 65 -9.72 13.52 1.87
CA SER A 65 -8.60 12.94 1.13
C SER A 65 -8.00 11.79 1.93
N ILE A 66 -8.47 10.57 1.65
CA ILE A 66 -8.01 9.33 2.28
C ILE A 66 -7.58 8.39 1.17
N ASN A 67 -6.29 8.07 1.14
CA ASN A 67 -5.68 7.24 0.11
C ASN A 67 -5.13 5.94 0.69
N LEU A 68 -5.20 4.86 -0.07
CA LEU A 68 -4.78 3.52 0.31
C LEU A 68 -3.39 3.18 -0.25
N ILE A 69 -2.58 2.55 0.58
CA ILE A 69 -1.39 1.80 0.18
C ILE A 69 -1.55 0.36 0.64
N VAL A 70 -1.55 -0.59 -0.30
CA VAL A 70 -1.52 -2.02 0.01
C VAL A 70 -0.07 -2.47 0.11
N ASN A 71 0.35 -2.83 1.32
CA ASN A 71 1.73 -3.17 1.64
C ASN A 71 1.94 -4.68 1.80
N ARG A 72 3.19 -5.13 1.63
CA ARG A 72 3.63 -6.52 1.78
C ARG A 72 2.86 -7.52 0.90
N VAL A 73 2.53 -7.11 -0.32
CA VAL A 73 1.83 -7.98 -1.27
C VAL A 73 2.73 -9.13 -1.71
N ARG A 74 2.21 -10.35 -1.64
CA ARG A 74 2.90 -11.58 -2.08
C ARG A 74 2.18 -12.16 -3.31
N PRO A 75 2.64 -11.86 -4.54
CA PRO A 75 1.92 -12.17 -5.77
C PRO A 75 1.51 -13.65 -5.91
N GLU A 76 2.40 -14.55 -5.51
CA GLU A 76 2.19 -15.99 -5.51
C GLU A 76 1.11 -16.45 -4.52
N MET A 77 1.00 -15.79 -3.36
CA MET A 77 -0.04 -16.11 -2.39
C MET A 77 -1.40 -15.63 -2.87
N VAL A 78 -1.46 -14.43 -3.47
CA VAL A 78 -2.66 -13.88 -4.11
C VAL A 78 -3.16 -14.82 -5.20
N ARG A 79 -2.30 -15.20 -6.15
CA ARG A 79 -2.66 -16.14 -7.23
C ARG A 79 -3.10 -17.52 -6.73
N SER A 80 -2.60 -17.96 -5.58
CA SER A 80 -3.00 -19.24 -4.98
C SER A 80 -4.28 -19.17 -4.16
N GLY A 81 -4.90 -17.99 -4.03
CA GLY A 81 -6.10 -17.76 -3.23
C GLY A 81 -5.85 -17.82 -1.71
N LYS A 82 -4.59 -17.69 -1.28
CA LYS A 82 -4.19 -17.74 0.15
C LYS A 82 -4.04 -16.36 0.78
N MET A 83 -4.21 -15.31 -0.01
CA MET A 83 -4.08 -13.90 0.35
C MET A 83 -5.09 -13.12 -0.50
N LEU A 84 -5.65 -12.04 0.05
CA LEU A 84 -6.62 -11.22 -0.68
C LEU A 84 -5.96 -10.57 -1.91
N GLY A 85 -6.72 -10.45 -3.00
CA GLY A 85 -6.31 -9.65 -4.14
C GLY A 85 -6.31 -8.16 -3.79
N VAL A 86 -5.48 -7.37 -4.48
CA VAL A 86 -5.49 -5.91 -4.32
C VAL A 86 -6.87 -5.35 -4.69
N SER A 87 -7.48 -5.89 -5.74
CA SER A 87 -8.83 -5.57 -6.19
C SER A 87 -9.88 -5.80 -5.10
N ASP A 88 -9.81 -6.93 -4.37
CA ASP A 88 -10.71 -7.23 -3.25
C ASP A 88 -10.54 -6.22 -2.11
N VAL A 89 -9.30 -5.85 -1.79
CA VAL A 89 -9.01 -4.85 -0.74
C VAL A 89 -9.59 -3.49 -1.11
N MET A 90 -9.46 -3.08 -2.39
CA MET A 90 -10.02 -1.83 -2.88
C MET A 90 -11.56 -1.83 -2.81
N GLU A 91 -12.20 -2.93 -3.19
CA GLU A 91 -13.66 -3.06 -3.12
C GLU A 91 -14.16 -2.96 -1.67
N ILE A 92 -13.46 -3.59 -0.72
CA ILE A 92 -13.84 -3.55 0.69
C ILE A 92 -13.66 -2.16 1.29
N LEU A 93 -12.54 -1.49 1.02
CA LEU A 93 -12.19 -0.22 1.68
C LEU A 93 -12.77 1.02 0.97
N ALA A 94 -13.16 0.90 -0.30
CA ALA A 94 -13.83 1.94 -1.07
C ALA A 94 -13.15 3.32 -1.08
N ILE A 95 -11.81 3.34 -1.05
CA ILE A 95 -10.97 4.54 -1.14
C ILE A 95 -9.92 4.41 -2.24
N ASP A 96 -9.37 5.54 -2.69
CA ASP A 96 -8.44 5.59 -3.81
C ASP A 96 -7.11 4.88 -3.51
N LEU A 97 -6.69 3.97 -4.38
CA LEU A 97 -5.41 3.29 -4.27
C LEU A 97 -4.31 4.16 -4.89
N ILE A 98 -3.26 4.46 -4.13
CA ILE A 98 -2.09 5.19 -4.64
C ILE A 98 -0.82 4.34 -4.69
N GLY A 99 -0.84 3.13 -4.11
CA GLY A 99 0.37 2.34 -3.96
C GLY A 99 0.16 0.86 -3.71
N ILE A 100 1.01 0.04 -4.34
CA ILE A 100 1.13 -1.39 -4.04
C ILE A 100 2.60 -1.66 -3.77
N VAL A 101 2.92 -2.10 -2.56
CA VAL A 101 4.29 -2.41 -2.15
C VAL A 101 4.41 -3.93 -2.00
N PRO A 102 5.25 -4.60 -2.81
CA PRO A 102 5.47 -6.03 -2.67
C PRO A 102 6.24 -6.34 -1.38
N GLU A 103 6.09 -7.57 -0.87
CA GLU A 103 7.01 -8.06 0.15
C GLU A 103 8.44 -8.11 -0.40
N ASP A 104 9.39 -7.58 0.36
CA ASP A 104 10.78 -7.45 -0.06
C ASP A 104 11.72 -7.49 1.15
N ASP A 105 12.58 -8.50 1.22
CA ASP A 105 13.53 -8.70 2.32
C ASP A 105 14.54 -7.54 2.44
N SER A 106 14.77 -6.79 1.34
CA SER A 106 15.66 -5.63 1.36
C SER A 106 15.18 -4.52 2.30
N VAL A 107 13.87 -4.42 2.58
CA VAL A 107 13.29 -3.49 3.58
C VAL A 107 13.85 -3.78 4.98
N VAL A 108 13.95 -5.06 5.35
CA VAL A 108 14.48 -5.47 6.65
C VAL A 108 15.98 -5.16 6.72
N VAL A 109 16.71 -5.45 5.65
CA VAL A 109 18.15 -5.20 5.56
C VAL A 109 18.44 -3.69 5.67
N SER A 110 17.70 -2.86 4.95
CA SER A 110 17.91 -1.40 4.94
C SER A 110 17.58 -0.78 6.30
N THR A 111 16.48 -1.23 6.92
CA THR A 111 16.07 -0.80 8.26
C THR A 111 17.16 -1.11 9.30
N ASN A 112 17.73 -2.31 9.27
CA ASN A 112 18.80 -2.71 10.18
C ASN A 112 20.11 -1.94 9.95
N LYS A 113 20.34 -1.41 8.75
CA LYS A 113 21.50 -0.57 8.42
C LYS A 113 21.28 0.90 8.75
N GLY A 114 20.04 1.33 9.00
CA GLY A 114 19.69 2.75 9.16
C GLY A 114 19.72 3.55 7.85
N GLU A 115 19.69 2.87 6.70
CA GLU A 115 19.69 3.49 5.38
C GLU A 115 18.30 3.34 4.74
N PRO A 116 17.64 4.42 4.30
CA PRO A 116 16.33 4.32 3.64
C PRO A 116 16.41 3.51 2.35
N LEU A 117 15.51 2.54 2.18
CA LEU A 117 15.48 1.66 0.99
C LEU A 117 15.32 2.44 -0.32
N ALA A 118 14.60 3.55 -0.29
CA ALA A 118 14.39 4.44 -1.44
C ALA A 118 15.70 5.04 -1.99
N MET A 119 16.81 5.00 -1.25
CA MET A 119 18.13 5.42 -1.75
C MET A 119 18.81 4.34 -2.62
N THR A 120 18.17 3.19 -2.81
CA THR A 120 18.68 2.05 -3.57
C THR A 120 17.71 1.67 -4.69
N ASP A 121 18.03 1.99 -5.95
CA ASP A 121 17.15 1.80 -7.14
C ASP A 121 16.88 0.32 -7.55
N VAL A 122 17.29 -0.63 -6.71
CA VAL A 122 17.41 -2.03 -7.11
C VAL A 122 16.21 -2.86 -6.67
N SER A 123 15.50 -2.44 -5.63
CA SER A 123 14.47 -3.25 -4.98
C SER A 123 13.06 -3.01 -5.56
N PRO A 124 12.22 -4.06 -5.68
CA PRO A 124 10.80 -3.89 -6.00
C PRO A 124 10.05 -2.94 -5.06
N ALA A 125 10.31 -2.99 -3.76
CA ALA A 125 9.72 -2.07 -2.79
C ALA A 125 10.22 -0.63 -2.97
N ALA A 126 11.52 -0.41 -3.25
CA ALA A 126 12.06 0.92 -3.55
C ALA A 126 11.34 1.58 -4.73
N ARG A 127 11.15 0.83 -5.82
CA ARG A 127 10.42 1.31 -7.01
C ARG A 127 8.96 1.60 -6.72
N ALA A 128 8.33 0.81 -5.86
CA ALA A 128 6.96 1.07 -5.41
C ALA A 128 6.87 2.39 -4.64
N PHE A 129 7.81 2.64 -3.71
CA PHE A 129 7.87 3.90 -2.97
C PHE A 129 8.09 5.11 -3.87
N GLU A 130 8.95 5.01 -4.88
CA GLU A 130 9.17 6.09 -5.86
C GLU A 130 7.88 6.44 -6.63
N LYS A 131 7.15 5.42 -7.09
CA LYS A 131 5.85 5.62 -7.76
C LYS A 131 4.82 6.27 -6.82
N ILE A 132 4.75 5.82 -5.56
CA ILE A 132 3.84 6.39 -4.55
C ILE A 132 4.17 7.87 -4.31
N ALA A 133 5.45 8.19 -4.10
CA ALA A 133 5.91 9.57 -3.94
C ALA A 133 5.54 10.41 -5.17
N GLY A 134 5.73 9.88 -6.38
CA GLY A 134 5.32 10.56 -7.61
C GLY A 134 3.82 10.89 -7.66
N ARG A 135 2.94 9.97 -7.21
CA ARG A 135 1.50 10.21 -7.16
C ARG A 135 1.11 11.23 -6.08
N ILE A 136 1.76 11.19 -4.92
CA ILE A 136 1.59 12.22 -3.86
C ILE A 136 1.99 13.61 -4.41
N MET A 137 3.00 13.67 -5.28
CA MET A 137 3.40 14.89 -5.98
C MET A 137 2.45 15.28 -7.14
N GLY A 138 1.34 14.56 -7.35
CA GLY A 138 0.36 14.83 -8.40
C GLY A 138 0.75 14.32 -9.80
N LYS A 139 1.76 13.46 -9.93
CA LYS A 139 2.11 12.85 -11.23
C LYS A 139 1.13 11.74 -11.58
N ASP A 140 0.69 11.71 -12.85
CA ASP A 140 -0.12 10.62 -13.39
C ASP A 140 0.75 9.38 -13.69
N ILE A 141 0.87 8.50 -12.69
CA ILE A 141 1.64 7.27 -12.76
C ILE A 141 0.68 6.07 -12.75
N PRO A 142 0.60 5.27 -13.83
CA PRO A 142 -0.33 4.14 -13.91
C PRO A 142 -0.14 3.08 -12.81
N LEU A 143 -1.24 2.55 -12.27
CA LEU A 143 -1.26 1.41 -11.32
C LEU A 143 -1.15 0.05 -12.03
N ARG A 144 -0.30 -0.06 -13.06
CA ARG A 144 -0.13 -1.26 -13.90
C ARG A 144 0.25 -2.53 -13.12
N ASP A 145 0.70 -2.38 -11.88
CA ASP A 145 1.09 -3.49 -11.03
C ASP A 145 -0.12 -4.36 -10.61
N ILE A 146 -1.38 -3.90 -10.72
CA ILE A 146 -2.57 -4.73 -10.39
C ILE A 146 -2.72 -5.88 -11.40
N ASP A 147 -2.74 -5.56 -12.69
CA ASP A 147 -2.97 -6.53 -13.77
C ASP A 147 -1.82 -7.55 -13.88
N ASP A 148 -0.57 -7.11 -13.68
CA ASP A 148 0.62 -7.96 -13.72
C ASP A 148 0.65 -9.01 -12.59
N LEU A 149 0.01 -8.72 -11.45
CA LEU A 149 -0.12 -9.64 -10.32
C LEU A 149 -1.16 -10.73 -10.60
N GLU A 150 -2.25 -10.38 -11.30
CA GLU A 150 -3.38 -11.25 -11.64
C GLU A 150 -3.15 -12.07 -12.93
N GLU A 151 -2.68 -11.45 -14.03
CA GLU A 151 -2.55 -12.09 -15.35
C GLU A 151 -1.50 -13.22 -15.41
N LYS A 152 -0.38 -13.08 -14.68
CA LYS A 152 0.65 -14.14 -14.63
C LYS A 152 0.14 -15.44 -14.00
N GLY A 153 -0.98 -15.43 -13.27
CA GLY A 153 -1.61 -16.63 -12.72
C GLY A 153 -2.43 -17.41 -13.74
N PHE A 154 -3.18 -16.69 -14.58
CA PHE A 154 -4.00 -17.31 -15.62
C PHE A 154 -3.14 -18.02 -16.67
N LEU A 155 -2.03 -17.41 -17.10
CA LEU A 155 -1.16 -17.98 -18.14
C LEU A 155 -0.42 -19.27 -17.70
N VAL A 156 -0.06 -19.38 -16.41
CA VAL A 156 0.67 -20.54 -15.86
C VAL A 156 -0.23 -21.78 -15.79
N ASN A 157 -1.52 -21.61 -15.52
CA ASN A 157 -2.48 -22.72 -15.49
C ASN A 157 -2.75 -23.29 -16.90
N PHE A 158 -2.80 -22.45 -17.93
CA PHE A 158 -3.01 -22.92 -19.31
C PHE A 158 -1.83 -23.75 -19.85
N ARG A 159 -0.58 -23.38 -19.53
CA ARG A 159 0.59 -24.16 -19.92
C ARG A 159 0.66 -25.53 -19.25
N LYS A 160 0.22 -25.66 -18.00
CA LYS A 160 0.16 -26.96 -17.30
C LYS A 160 -0.92 -27.89 -17.85
N LEU A 161 -2.01 -27.34 -18.38
CA LEU A 161 -3.11 -28.14 -18.94
C LEU A 161 -2.82 -28.68 -20.34
N PHE A 162 -2.06 -27.92 -21.16
CA PHE A 162 -1.69 -28.35 -22.52
C PHE A 162 -0.39 -29.17 -22.59
N GLY A 163 0.43 -29.22 -21.54
CA GLY A 163 1.73 -29.92 -21.54
C GLY A 163 1.70 -31.41 -21.20
N ARG A 164 0.52 -32.02 -20.96
CA ARG A 164 0.43 -33.37 -20.35
C ARG A 164 -0.25 -34.46 -21.19
N ARG A 165 -0.50 -34.22 -22.48
CA ARG A 165 -0.95 -35.24 -23.45
C ARG A 165 -0.01 -35.28 -24.65
N GLY A 166 1.05 -36.05 -24.54
CA GLY A 166 1.97 -36.29 -25.65
C GLY A 166 3.12 -37.20 -25.24
N GLY A 167 2.86 -38.50 -25.12
CA GLY A 167 3.90 -39.50 -25.01
C GLY A 167 3.61 -40.59 -23.99
N ARG A 168 3.02 -41.69 -24.46
CA ARG A 168 3.61 -43.02 -24.30
C ARG A 168 2.88 -44.02 -25.19
N SER A 169 3.72 -44.68 -25.97
CA SER A 169 3.53 -45.85 -26.82
C SER A 169 2.92 -47.03 -26.08
#